data_AF-A0AA41VKK3-F1
#
_entry.id   AF-A0AA41VKK3-F1
#
_cell.length_a   1.000
_cell.length_b   1.000
_cell.length_c   1.000
_cell.angle_alpha   90.00
_cell.angle_beta   90.00
_cell.angle_gamma   90.00
#
_symmetry.space_group_name_H-M   'P 1'
#
loop_
_entity.id
_entity.type
_entity.pdbx_description
1 polymer ?
#
loop_
_entity_poly.entity_id
_entity_poly.type
_entity_poly.pdbx_seq_one_letter_code
_entity_poly.pdbx_strand_id
1 'polypeptide(L)'
;ETNFREWKLVLQEIVRFLKVDTTFMDVKPLRYCAKFDTYPASLSHVARFHAKRVLKLNDALLTSYHRNEVKFTELTLDTFRMLQCLEWEPSGAFFQLRTAEPDNHVTSNGHTEASGLIDINLAMDMTDPTLPLNPRKAILYRPAATHLVSVIATICEELPPDSIFLIYISASGKTGKTAGASSHIQTVGASRNSLNNKVDSHSFRGSDEVDSHDCDGDYLWLGPKGSAGSNNLYPDDLLPFTRRPLFLIVDSDNSHAFKAIHGAERGETAALLLSPRKPAFWGSSSAGDPSKNGSQFTLFLTAPLQAFCQLVGLTCSDIDKDVYNKADEILSSAFSEWEIKLCKPYSLDLVWAQVLPDPFLRRLILRFIFCRSSLYLFCLREDGEEYLPDCLPKLPNDVSPSSEAMQSNIHQLSECLGVASHFNFDIL
;
A
#
# COMPACT_ATOMS: atom_id res chain seq x y z
N GLU A 1 -34.51 13.45 -6.01
CA GLU A 1 -34.09 13.51 -4.59
C GLU A 1 -32.94 12.54 -4.26
N THR A 2 -32.96 11.30 -4.76
CA THR A 2 -31.87 10.30 -4.62
C THR A 2 -30.51 10.78 -5.14
N ASN A 3 -30.47 11.37 -6.33
CA ASN A 3 -29.24 11.84 -6.99
C ASN A 3 -28.51 12.94 -6.18
N PHE A 4 -29.26 13.86 -5.55
CA PHE A 4 -28.66 14.91 -4.71
C PHE A 4 -27.99 14.36 -3.44
N ARG A 5 -28.58 13.31 -2.83
CA ARG A 5 -28.00 12.66 -1.64
C ARG A 5 -26.73 11.90 -1.98
N GLU A 6 -26.70 11.22 -3.13
CA GLU A 6 -25.50 10.55 -3.64
C GLU A 6 -24.37 11.55 -3.93
N TRP A 7 -24.65 12.65 -4.64
CA TRP A 7 -23.65 13.70 -4.87
C TRP A 7 -23.15 14.36 -3.59
N LYS A 8 -24.04 14.60 -2.62
CA LYS A 8 -23.64 15.13 -1.32
C LYS A 8 -22.67 14.17 -0.60
N LEU A 9 -22.90 12.86 -0.68
CA LEU A 9 -21.98 11.86 -0.14
C LEU A 9 -20.63 11.89 -0.87
N VAL A 10 -20.62 11.93 -2.20
CA VAL A 10 -19.39 12.03 -3.00
C VAL A 10 -18.59 13.29 -2.65
N LEU A 11 -19.24 14.44 -2.53
CA LEU A 11 -18.57 15.68 -2.12
C LEU A 11 -17.98 15.58 -0.71
N GLN A 12 -18.70 14.97 0.23
CA GLN A 12 -18.18 14.73 1.58
C GLN A 12 -16.99 13.77 1.59
N GLU A 13 -17.04 12.73 0.76
CA GLU A 13 -15.92 11.80 0.54
C GLU A 13 -14.69 12.54 -0.03
N ILE A 14 -14.86 13.35 -1.07
CA ILE A 14 -13.78 14.16 -1.67
C ILE A 14 -13.18 15.11 -0.64
N VAL A 15 -14.00 15.83 0.13
CA VAL A 15 -13.49 16.75 1.16
C VAL A 15 -12.72 16.00 2.25
N ARG A 16 -13.21 14.84 2.68
CA ARG A 16 -12.49 13.99 3.66
C ARG A 16 -11.19 13.47 3.08
N PHE A 17 -11.21 13.02 1.85
CA PHE A 17 -10.04 12.51 1.13
C PHE A 17 -8.99 13.61 0.99
N LEU A 18 -9.37 14.77 0.45
CA LEU A 18 -8.49 15.93 0.30
C LEU A 18 -7.97 16.40 1.65
N LYS A 19 -8.76 16.39 2.74
CA LYS A 19 -8.24 16.79 4.05
C LYS A 19 -7.08 15.90 4.53
N VAL A 20 -7.15 14.61 4.24
CA VAL A 20 -6.09 13.66 4.60
C VAL A 20 -4.92 13.72 3.59
N ASP A 21 -5.20 14.08 2.35
CA ASP A 21 -4.22 14.19 1.27
C ASP A 21 -3.57 15.59 1.13
N THR A 22 -4.15 16.64 1.71
CA THR A 22 -3.61 18.01 1.62
C THR A 22 -2.26 18.15 2.32
N THR A 23 -1.91 17.21 3.20
CA THR A 23 -0.55 17.11 3.75
C THR A 23 0.52 16.79 2.69
N PHE A 24 0.12 16.37 1.49
CA PHE A 24 1.02 16.00 0.38
C PHE A 24 1.16 17.13 -0.66
N MET A 25 0.28 18.13 -0.69
CA MET A 25 0.21 19.10 -1.80
C MET A 25 1.39 20.10 -1.84
N ASP A 26 2.08 20.31 -0.71
CA ASP A 26 3.27 21.18 -0.60
C ASP A 26 4.59 20.38 -0.50
N VAL A 27 4.52 19.05 -0.61
CA VAL A 27 5.62 18.11 -0.35
C VAL A 27 5.92 17.30 -1.62
N LYS A 28 7.13 16.72 -1.68
CA LYS A 28 7.63 15.82 -2.74
C LYS A 28 6.54 14.89 -3.31
N PRO A 29 6.45 14.74 -4.65
CA PRO A 29 5.41 13.95 -5.28
C PRO A 29 5.47 12.48 -4.87
N LEU A 30 4.30 11.83 -4.81
CA LEU A 30 4.19 10.38 -4.61
C LEU A 30 4.72 9.58 -5.80
N ARG A 31 4.59 10.16 -7.00
CA ARG A 31 5.08 9.62 -8.26
C ARG A 31 6.60 9.49 -8.26
N TYR A 32 7.11 8.59 -9.09
CA TYR A 32 8.54 8.42 -9.28
C TYR A 32 9.11 9.65 -9.98
N CYS A 33 9.91 10.41 -9.25
CA CYS A 33 10.60 11.56 -9.79
C CYS A 33 12.10 11.25 -9.87
N ALA A 34 12.67 11.28 -11.08
CA ALA A 34 14.09 10.98 -11.28
C ALA A 34 15.00 11.87 -10.40
N LYS A 35 14.61 13.12 -10.15
CA LYS A 35 15.34 14.05 -9.28
C LYS A 35 15.45 13.57 -7.83
N PHE A 36 14.42 12.90 -7.31
CA PHE A 36 14.32 12.60 -5.89
C PHE A 36 14.41 11.11 -5.54
N ASP A 37 14.12 10.22 -6.50
CA ASP A 37 14.12 8.76 -6.33
C ASP A 37 15.31 8.09 -7.03
N THR A 38 16.19 8.86 -7.69
CA THR A 38 17.44 8.35 -8.27
C THR A 38 18.63 8.87 -7.48
N TYR A 39 19.49 7.96 -7.01
CA TYR A 39 20.64 8.32 -6.19
C TYR A 39 21.93 8.26 -7.01
N PRO A 40 22.59 9.40 -7.31
CA PRO A 40 23.73 9.42 -8.23
C PRO A 40 24.89 8.49 -7.83
N ALA A 41 25.15 8.32 -6.53
CA ALA A 41 26.26 7.50 -6.06
C ALA A 41 26.01 5.98 -6.24
N SER A 42 24.75 5.54 -6.22
CA SER A 42 24.38 4.14 -6.41
C SER A 42 24.18 3.75 -7.87
N LEU A 43 23.95 4.71 -8.78
CA LEU A 43 23.65 4.46 -10.20
C LEU A 43 24.63 3.49 -10.88
N SER A 44 25.93 3.64 -10.61
CA SER A 44 26.95 2.75 -11.20
C SER A 44 26.87 1.32 -10.68
N HIS A 45 26.39 1.12 -9.44
CA HIS A 45 26.18 -0.19 -8.84
C HIS A 45 24.94 -0.85 -9.44
N VAL A 46 23.84 -0.09 -9.56
CA VAL A 46 22.61 -0.55 -10.21
C VAL A 46 22.86 -0.90 -11.68
N ALA A 47 23.60 -0.07 -12.42
CA ALA A 47 23.87 -0.30 -13.85
C ALA A 47 24.77 -1.51 -14.13
N ARG A 48 25.70 -1.81 -13.20
CA ARG A 48 26.57 -3.00 -13.26
C ARG A 48 25.94 -4.23 -12.60
N PHE A 49 24.78 -4.07 -11.98
CA PHE A 49 24.09 -5.15 -11.33
C PHE A 49 23.45 -6.05 -12.39
N HIS A 50 23.83 -7.32 -12.37
CA HIS A 50 23.39 -8.29 -13.37
C HIS A 50 22.77 -9.50 -12.68
N ALA A 51 21.45 -9.64 -12.82
CA ALA A 51 20.77 -10.90 -12.58
C ALA A 51 20.75 -11.74 -13.85
N LYS A 52 20.57 -13.07 -13.71
CA LYS A 52 20.41 -13.98 -14.86
C LYS A 52 19.22 -13.61 -15.76
N ARG A 53 18.18 -13.02 -15.16
CA ARG A 53 16.97 -12.51 -15.79
C ARG A 53 16.65 -11.17 -15.13
N VAL A 54 16.30 -10.15 -15.91
CA VAL A 54 15.87 -8.86 -15.37
C VAL A 54 14.39 -8.72 -15.65
N LEU A 55 13.61 -8.51 -14.59
CA LEU A 55 12.16 -8.37 -14.67
C LEU A 55 11.76 -6.90 -14.63
N LYS A 56 10.81 -6.52 -15.49
CA LYS A 56 10.21 -5.19 -15.51
C LYS A 56 8.78 -5.24 -15.01
N LEU A 57 8.40 -4.28 -14.18
CA LEU A 57 7.03 -4.14 -13.74
C LEU A 57 6.15 -3.74 -14.93
N ASN A 58 5.26 -4.63 -15.34
CA ASN A 58 4.36 -4.39 -16.48
C ASN A 58 2.92 -4.20 -16.05
N ASP A 59 2.48 -4.97 -15.06
CA ASP A 59 1.11 -4.98 -14.58
C ASP A 59 1.10 -4.87 -13.05
N ALA A 60 0.10 -4.15 -12.54
CA ALA A 60 -0.18 -4.01 -11.12
C ALA A 60 -1.67 -4.17 -10.86
N LEU A 61 -2.03 -4.97 -9.86
CA LEU A 61 -3.38 -5.07 -9.34
C LEU A 61 -3.42 -4.46 -7.94
N LEU A 62 -4.28 -3.47 -7.75
CA LEU A 62 -4.41 -2.73 -6.51
C LEU A 62 -5.81 -2.95 -5.95
N THR A 63 -5.90 -3.50 -4.75
CA THR A 63 -7.17 -3.64 -4.05
C THR A 63 -7.02 -3.28 -2.59
N SER A 64 -7.98 -2.51 -2.09
CA SER A 64 -8.05 -2.18 -0.67
C SER A 64 -9.48 -2.30 -0.17
N TYR A 65 -9.62 -2.82 1.04
CA TYR A 65 -10.84 -2.78 1.79
C TYR A 65 -10.57 -2.80 3.30
N HIS A 66 -10.73 -1.64 3.93
CA HIS A 66 -10.86 -1.51 5.37
C HIS A 66 -12.23 -0.92 5.75
N ARG A 67 -12.72 -1.27 6.95
CA ARG A 67 -13.95 -0.65 7.46
C ARG A 67 -13.69 0.83 7.71
N ASN A 68 -14.59 1.68 7.20
CA ASN A 68 -14.51 3.14 7.34
C ASN A 68 -13.24 3.77 6.72
N GLU A 69 -12.58 3.06 5.79
CA GLU A 69 -11.44 3.60 5.05
C GLU A 69 -11.81 4.88 4.32
N VAL A 70 -10.89 5.85 4.31
CA VAL A 70 -11.06 7.07 3.52
C VAL A 70 -10.99 6.73 2.05
N LYS A 71 -12.01 7.15 1.30
CA LYS A 71 -12.13 6.94 -0.13
C LYS A 71 -12.93 8.06 -0.76
N PHE A 72 -12.81 8.21 -2.06
CA PHE A 72 -13.83 8.83 -2.89
C PHE A 72 -14.27 7.81 -3.93
N THR A 73 -15.59 7.65 -4.08
CA THR A 73 -16.20 6.64 -4.96
C THR A 73 -15.67 5.22 -4.64
N GLU A 74 -14.85 4.65 -5.52
CA GLU A 74 -14.23 3.33 -5.41
C GLU A 74 -12.72 3.41 -5.19
N LEU A 75 -12.13 4.61 -5.17
CA LEU A 75 -10.70 4.79 -4.96
C LEU A 75 -10.43 5.08 -3.48
N THR A 76 -9.85 4.10 -2.79
CA THR A 76 -9.41 4.27 -1.41
C THR A 76 -8.11 5.06 -1.33
N LEU A 77 -7.84 5.67 -0.17
CA LEU A 77 -6.63 6.45 0.07
C LEU A 77 -5.36 5.62 -0.16
N ASP A 78 -5.31 4.40 0.36
CA ASP A 78 -4.15 3.54 0.23
C ASP A 78 -3.96 3.06 -1.21
N THR A 79 -5.06 2.77 -1.91
CA THR A 79 -5.04 2.43 -3.34
C THR A 79 -4.55 3.61 -4.18
N PHE A 80 -5.01 4.83 -3.88
CA PHE A 80 -4.55 6.05 -4.54
C PHE A 80 -3.06 6.29 -4.33
N ARG A 81 -2.58 6.18 -3.08
CA ARG A 81 -1.16 6.36 -2.77
C ARG A 81 -0.28 5.36 -3.51
N MET A 82 -0.68 4.08 -3.51
CA MET A 82 0.05 3.05 -4.26
C MET A 82 -0.05 3.26 -5.77
N LEU A 83 -1.20 3.69 -6.28
CA LEU A 83 -1.41 4.04 -7.69
C LEU A 83 -0.41 5.12 -8.14
N GLN A 84 -0.35 6.23 -7.40
CA GLN A 84 0.59 7.32 -7.65
C GLN A 84 2.04 6.84 -7.51
N CYS A 85 2.32 5.98 -6.53
CA CYS A 85 3.65 5.40 -6.32
C CYS A 85 4.13 4.51 -7.50
N LEU A 86 3.25 4.12 -8.41
CA LEU A 86 3.59 3.31 -9.59
C LEU A 86 3.53 4.13 -10.89
N GLU A 87 3.57 5.46 -10.80
CA GLU A 87 3.57 6.37 -11.94
C GLU A 87 4.83 7.23 -11.99
N TRP A 88 5.29 7.54 -13.20
CA TRP A 88 6.34 8.53 -13.42
C TRP A 88 5.81 9.96 -13.21
N GLU A 89 6.60 10.79 -12.55
CA GLU A 89 6.33 12.23 -12.44
C GLU A 89 6.68 12.93 -13.76
N PRO A 90 5.70 13.54 -14.46
CA PRO A 90 5.95 14.27 -15.70
C PRO A 90 6.95 15.41 -15.45
N SER A 91 7.99 15.52 -16.29
CA SER A 91 9.10 16.45 -16.06
C SER A 91 9.39 17.38 -17.26
N GLY A 92 8.67 17.22 -18.37
CA GLY A 92 8.84 18.01 -19.59
C GLY A 92 8.35 19.46 -19.52
N ALA A 93 8.85 20.30 -20.44
CA ALA A 93 8.50 21.73 -20.56
C ALA A 93 6.99 22.01 -20.69
N PHE A 94 6.21 21.05 -21.21
CA PHE A 94 4.75 21.13 -21.30
C PHE A 94 4.05 21.17 -19.93
N PHE A 95 4.69 20.67 -18.86
CA PHE A 95 4.17 20.71 -17.50
C PHE A 95 4.63 21.94 -16.69
N GLN A 96 5.67 22.66 -17.13
CA GLN A 96 6.15 23.89 -16.48
C GLN A 96 5.16 25.07 -16.60
N LEU A 97 4.19 25.01 -17.52
CA LEU A 97 3.22 26.08 -17.77
C LEU A 97 2.06 26.16 -16.75
N ARG A 98 2.24 25.63 -15.53
CA ARG A 98 1.33 25.85 -14.38
C ARG A 98 1.92 26.75 -13.30
N THR A 99 2.99 27.47 -13.61
CA THR A 99 3.36 28.67 -12.83
C THR A 99 2.55 29.83 -13.40
N ALA A 100 1.67 30.40 -12.60
CA ALA A 100 0.76 31.46 -12.99
C ALA A 100 1.54 32.68 -13.54
N GLU A 101 1.57 32.85 -14.86
CA GLU A 101 1.79 34.16 -15.46
C GLU A 101 0.43 34.79 -15.75
N PRO A 102 0.20 36.05 -15.36
CA PRO A 102 -1.04 36.74 -15.65
C PRO A 102 -1.13 37.04 -17.13
N ASP A 103 -2.23 36.57 -17.70
CA ASP A 103 -2.68 36.72 -19.07
C ASP A 103 -2.60 38.17 -19.58
N ASN A 104 -1.92 38.36 -20.71
CA ASN A 104 -2.06 39.50 -21.60
C ASN A 104 -1.66 39.06 -23.00
N HIS A 105 -2.58 38.46 -23.77
CA HIS A 105 -3.03 39.06 -25.03
C HIS A 105 -4.08 38.20 -25.74
N VAL A 106 -5.26 38.79 -25.88
CA VAL A 106 -6.34 38.42 -26.78
C VAL A 106 -5.89 38.48 -28.23
N THR A 107 -6.11 37.42 -29.02
CA THR A 107 -6.65 37.49 -30.40
C THR A 107 -7.23 36.14 -30.87
N SER A 108 -8.57 36.06 -30.83
CA SER A 108 -9.48 35.79 -31.96
C SER A 108 -9.33 34.56 -32.87
N ASN A 109 -10.40 33.74 -32.82
CA ASN A 109 -11.15 33.07 -33.89
C ASN A 109 -10.82 31.64 -34.35
N GLY A 110 -11.81 30.76 -34.14
CA GLY A 110 -12.00 29.51 -34.89
C GLY A 110 -13.04 28.59 -34.24
N HIS A 111 -14.31 28.79 -34.55
CA HIS A 111 -15.40 27.90 -34.14
C HIS A 111 -15.20 26.48 -34.68
N THR A 112 -15.28 25.45 -33.84
CA THR A 112 -15.84 24.15 -34.25
C THR A 112 -16.53 23.50 -33.04
N GLU A 113 -17.71 22.98 -33.33
CA GLU A 113 -18.76 22.55 -32.43
C GLU A 113 -18.39 21.34 -31.57
N ALA A 114 -19.07 21.26 -30.43
CA ALA A 114 -19.00 20.17 -29.46
C ALA A 114 -19.25 18.79 -30.10
N SER A 115 -18.22 17.93 -30.07
CA SER A 115 -18.37 16.49 -30.18
C SER A 115 -17.73 15.84 -28.96
N GLY A 116 -18.54 15.15 -28.16
CA GLY A 116 -18.12 14.39 -26.98
C GLY A 116 -17.45 13.07 -27.34
N LEU A 117 -16.47 13.09 -28.25
CA LEU A 117 -15.53 12.00 -28.43
C LEU A 117 -14.25 12.39 -27.71
N ILE A 118 -13.89 11.65 -26.65
CA ILE A 118 -12.55 11.75 -26.07
C ILE A 118 -11.58 11.31 -27.16
N ASP A 119 -10.89 12.27 -27.77
CA ASP A 119 -9.90 12.04 -28.80
C ASP A 119 -8.83 11.09 -28.24
N ILE A 120 -8.59 9.95 -28.89
CA ILE A 120 -7.59 8.94 -28.46
C ILE A 120 -6.18 9.57 -28.42
N ASN A 121 -5.98 10.67 -29.14
CA ASN A 121 -4.76 11.46 -29.13
C ASN A 121 -4.57 12.30 -27.86
N LEU A 122 -5.62 12.59 -27.07
CA LEU A 122 -5.49 13.39 -25.85
C LEU A 122 -4.69 12.66 -24.75
N ALA A 123 -4.80 11.34 -24.67
CA ALA A 123 -4.02 10.53 -23.74
C ALA A 123 -2.54 10.45 -24.13
N MET A 124 -2.23 10.44 -25.43
CA MET A 124 -0.86 10.49 -25.94
C MET A 124 -0.24 11.89 -25.77
N ASP A 125 -1.03 12.95 -25.93
CA ASP A 125 -0.60 14.34 -25.69
C ASP A 125 -0.38 14.66 -24.20
N MET A 126 -0.96 13.89 -23.27
CA MET A 126 -0.77 14.06 -21.82
C MET A 126 0.40 13.23 -21.24
N THR A 127 1.06 12.42 -22.05
CA THR A 127 2.22 11.62 -21.62
C THR A 127 3.52 12.32 -21.99
N ASP A 128 4.43 12.47 -21.02
CA ASP A 128 5.77 12.98 -21.29
C ASP A 128 6.56 11.94 -22.10
N PRO A 129 6.91 12.21 -23.38
CA PRO A 129 7.54 11.22 -24.26
C PRO A 129 8.98 10.90 -23.86
N THR A 130 9.56 11.66 -22.93
CA THR A 130 10.90 11.42 -22.40
C THR A 130 10.92 10.35 -21.31
N LEU A 131 9.75 9.96 -20.79
CA LEU A 131 9.61 8.99 -19.71
C LEU A 131 9.29 7.59 -20.25
N PRO A 132 9.76 6.52 -19.58
CA PRO A 132 9.30 5.17 -19.87
C PRO A 132 7.79 5.03 -19.68
N LEU A 133 7.19 4.02 -20.31
CA LEU A 133 5.78 3.71 -20.10
C LEU A 133 5.52 3.34 -18.64
N ASN A 134 4.37 3.77 -18.14
CA ASN A 134 3.85 3.36 -16.85
C ASN A 134 3.35 1.90 -16.91
N PRO A 135 3.46 1.13 -15.81
CA PRO A 135 2.81 -0.17 -15.73
C PRO A 135 1.28 -0.02 -15.82
N ARG A 136 0.62 -1.00 -16.44
CA ARG A 136 -0.85 -1.12 -16.48
C ARG A 136 -1.36 -1.39 -15.07
N LYS A 137 -2.43 -0.70 -14.66
CA LYS A 137 -2.99 -0.80 -13.30
C LYS A 137 -4.45 -1.22 -13.35
N ALA A 138 -4.79 -2.32 -12.69
CA ALA A 138 -6.15 -2.72 -12.41
C ALA A 138 -6.52 -2.36 -10.97
N ILE A 139 -7.57 -1.56 -10.77
CA ILE A 139 -8.05 -1.16 -9.45
C ILE A 139 -9.34 -1.90 -9.16
N LEU A 140 -9.38 -2.63 -8.04
CA LEU A 140 -10.57 -3.36 -7.61
C LEU A 140 -10.99 -2.91 -6.22
N TYR A 141 -12.16 -2.29 -6.12
CA TYR A 141 -12.76 -1.93 -4.84
C TYR A 141 -13.70 -3.02 -4.34
N ARG A 142 -13.41 -3.58 -3.16
CA ARG A 142 -14.22 -4.63 -2.51
C ARG A 142 -14.60 -5.78 -3.48
N PRO A 143 -13.63 -6.38 -4.19
CA PRO A 143 -13.95 -7.43 -5.14
C PRO A 143 -14.49 -8.68 -4.46
N ALA A 144 -15.28 -9.45 -5.20
CA ALA A 144 -15.47 -10.86 -4.88
C ALA A 144 -14.12 -11.59 -4.92
N ALA A 145 -13.85 -12.54 -4.02
CA ALA A 145 -12.64 -13.39 -4.12
C ALA A 145 -12.53 -14.06 -5.50
N THR A 146 -13.63 -14.59 -6.03
CA THR A 146 -13.68 -15.17 -7.38
C THR A 146 -13.43 -14.14 -8.49
N HIS A 147 -13.89 -12.89 -8.33
CA HIS A 147 -13.62 -11.83 -9.30
C HIS A 147 -12.15 -11.41 -9.26
N LEU A 148 -11.58 -11.26 -8.06
CA LEU A 148 -10.17 -10.97 -7.85
C LEU A 148 -9.29 -12.04 -8.51
N VAL A 149 -9.55 -13.32 -8.21
CA VAL A 149 -8.85 -14.47 -8.80
C VAL A 149 -8.98 -14.49 -10.33
N SER A 150 -10.16 -14.17 -10.87
CA SER A 150 -10.36 -14.09 -12.32
C SER A 150 -9.52 -12.98 -12.95
N VAL A 151 -9.44 -11.80 -12.35
CA VAL A 151 -8.63 -10.69 -12.87
C VAL A 151 -7.14 -11.02 -12.79
N ILE A 152 -6.69 -11.62 -11.68
CA ILE A 152 -5.32 -12.12 -11.51
C ILE A 152 -4.98 -13.12 -12.63
N ALA A 153 -5.88 -14.07 -12.89
CA ALA A 153 -5.70 -15.06 -13.96
C ALA A 153 -5.55 -14.41 -15.35
N THR A 154 -6.43 -13.46 -15.68
CA THR A 154 -6.36 -12.73 -16.96
C THR A 154 -5.02 -11.99 -17.12
N ILE A 155 -4.58 -11.28 -16.08
CA ILE A 155 -3.30 -10.55 -16.12
C ILE A 155 -2.13 -11.53 -16.27
N CYS A 156 -2.13 -12.65 -15.53
CA CYS A 156 -1.06 -13.65 -15.61
C CYS A 156 -0.96 -14.33 -16.98
N GLU A 157 -2.08 -14.51 -17.69
CA GLU A 157 -2.09 -15.06 -19.05
C GLU A 157 -1.47 -14.09 -20.05
N GLU A 158 -1.76 -12.79 -19.92
CA GLU A 158 -1.25 -11.74 -20.81
C GLU A 158 0.14 -11.21 -20.44
N LEU A 159 0.70 -11.60 -19.28
CA LEU A 159 1.97 -11.09 -18.80
C LEU A 159 3.10 -11.46 -19.80
N PRO A 160 4.01 -10.54 -20.17
CA PRO A 160 5.16 -10.87 -21.02
C PRO A 160 6.22 -11.74 -20.31
N PRO A 161 7.17 -12.40 -21.05
CA PRO A 161 8.16 -13.30 -20.46
C PRO A 161 9.16 -12.65 -19.48
N ASP A 162 9.58 -11.41 -19.74
CA ASP A 162 10.54 -10.64 -18.90
C ASP A 162 9.82 -9.62 -18.00
N SER A 163 8.57 -9.92 -17.64
CA SER A 163 7.74 -9.06 -16.83
C SER A 163 7.37 -9.70 -15.49
N ILE A 164 7.16 -8.85 -14.50
CA ILE A 164 6.65 -9.22 -13.19
C ILE A 164 5.31 -8.55 -12.95
N PHE A 165 4.42 -9.31 -12.30
CA PHE A 165 3.12 -8.82 -11.88
C PHE A 165 3.19 -8.39 -10.41
N LEU A 166 2.79 -7.15 -10.12
CA LEU A 166 2.61 -6.67 -8.74
C LEU A 166 1.16 -6.88 -8.29
N ILE A 167 0.97 -7.52 -7.14
CA ILE A 167 -0.32 -7.56 -6.46
C ILE A 167 -0.18 -6.83 -5.13
N TYR A 168 -0.98 -5.78 -4.94
CA TYR A 168 -1.09 -5.05 -3.68
C TYR A 168 -2.49 -5.26 -3.10
N ILE A 169 -2.55 -5.77 -1.87
CA ILE A 169 -3.78 -6.05 -1.15
C ILE A 169 -3.70 -5.40 0.22
N SER A 170 -4.61 -4.46 0.48
CA SER A 170 -4.80 -3.87 1.81
C SER A 170 -6.15 -4.27 2.37
N ALA A 171 -6.17 -5.19 3.33
CA ALA A 171 -7.41 -5.70 3.90
C ALA A 171 -7.21 -6.29 5.29
N SER A 172 -8.25 -6.23 6.14
CA SER A 172 -8.19 -6.88 7.45
C SER A 172 -8.35 -8.40 7.35
N GLY A 173 -7.63 -9.16 8.18
CA GLY A 173 -7.84 -10.59 8.35
C GLY A 173 -9.05 -10.94 9.23
N LYS A 174 -9.60 -9.97 9.97
CA LYS A 174 -10.73 -10.20 10.86
C LYS A 174 -12.05 -9.89 10.16
N THR A 175 -12.95 -10.87 10.13
CA THR A 175 -14.37 -10.59 9.88
C THR A 175 -14.87 -9.81 11.07
N GLY A 176 -14.93 -8.48 11.01
CA GLY A 176 -15.20 -7.71 12.22
C GLY A 176 -16.55 -8.06 12.86
N LYS A 177 -16.51 -8.94 13.85
CA LYS A 177 -17.50 -9.03 14.90
C LYS A 177 -16.99 -8.06 15.96
N THR A 178 -17.60 -6.89 16.02
CA THR A 178 -17.41 -6.00 17.16
C THR A 178 -17.77 -6.78 18.42
N ALA A 179 -16.77 -7.06 19.26
CA ALA A 179 -16.99 -7.20 20.68
C ALA A 179 -17.71 -5.92 21.17
N GLY A 180 -18.88 -6.08 21.79
CA GLY A 180 -19.57 -4.99 22.49
C GLY A 180 -20.55 -4.15 21.68
N ALA A 181 -21.67 -4.73 21.23
CA ALA A 181 -22.95 -4.01 21.17
C ALA A 181 -24.12 -5.02 21.24
N SER A 182 -24.28 -5.67 22.40
CA SER A 182 -25.61 -6.09 22.82
C SER A 182 -26.41 -4.82 23.14
N SER A 183 -26.99 -4.20 22.12
CA SER A 183 -28.14 -3.32 22.32
C SER A 183 -29.39 -4.05 21.84
N HIS A 184 -29.99 -4.72 22.81
CA HIS A 184 -31.40 -5.02 22.91
C HIS A 184 -32.26 -4.03 22.09
N ILE A 185 -32.67 -4.42 20.88
CA ILE A 185 -33.85 -3.80 20.27
C ILE A 185 -35.02 -4.67 20.73
N GLN A 186 -35.66 -4.25 21.82
CA GLN A 186 -37.04 -4.63 22.10
C GLN A 186 -37.90 -4.04 20.98
N THR A 187 -38.26 -4.85 19.99
CA THR A 187 -39.32 -4.48 19.06
C THR A 187 -40.65 -4.73 19.74
N VAL A 188 -41.20 -3.67 20.31
CA VAL A 188 -42.59 -3.61 20.77
C VAL A 188 -43.52 -3.74 19.55
N GLY A 189 -44.31 -4.79 19.55
CA GLY A 189 -45.69 -4.87 19.05
C GLY A 189 -46.01 -4.32 17.66
N ALA A 190 -46.14 -5.22 16.69
CA ALA A 190 -47.19 -5.11 15.67
C ALA A 190 -47.74 -6.50 15.34
N SER A 191 -48.92 -6.76 15.90
CA SER A 191 -49.79 -7.90 15.62
C SER A 191 -50.11 -8.01 14.13
N ARG A 192 -49.97 -9.21 13.57
CA ARG A 192 -50.89 -9.72 12.55
C ARG A 192 -50.84 -11.24 12.43
N ASN A 193 -51.99 -11.83 12.72
CA ASN A 193 -52.32 -13.25 12.67
C ASN A 193 -52.01 -13.91 11.32
N SER A 194 -51.48 -15.14 11.34
CA SER A 194 -51.93 -16.20 10.43
C SER A 194 -51.66 -17.57 11.04
N LEU A 195 -52.70 -18.40 11.02
CA LEU A 195 -52.83 -19.67 11.71
C LEU A 195 -51.97 -20.79 11.12
N ASN A 196 -51.57 -21.69 12.02
CA ASN A 196 -51.40 -23.15 11.89
C ASN A 196 -51.10 -23.74 10.51
N ASN A 197 -49.92 -24.36 10.39
CA ASN A 197 -49.86 -25.77 10.01
C ASN A 197 -48.66 -26.45 10.67
N LYS A 198 -49.00 -27.41 11.53
CA LYS A 198 -48.10 -28.30 12.26
C LYS A 198 -47.94 -29.55 11.38
N VAL A 199 -46.73 -29.85 10.95
CA VAL A 199 -46.36 -31.21 10.54
C VAL A 199 -45.04 -31.53 11.22
N ASP A 200 -45.13 -32.45 12.18
CA ASP A 200 -44.05 -33.01 12.94
C ASP A 200 -43.10 -33.80 12.02
N SER A 201 -41.80 -33.55 12.13
CA SER A 201 -40.79 -34.55 11.77
C SER A 201 -39.63 -34.49 12.76
N HIS A 202 -39.63 -35.53 13.60
CA HIS A 202 -38.54 -36.13 14.36
C HIS A 202 -37.36 -35.26 14.82
N SER A 203 -37.36 -35.02 16.14
CA SER A 203 -36.24 -34.60 16.95
C SER A 203 -35.08 -35.61 16.93
N PHE A 204 -33.96 -35.22 16.32
CA PHE A 204 -32.65 -35.62 16.80
C PHE A 204 -32.08 -34.47 17.64
N ARG A 205 -31.98 -34.72 18.95
CA ARG A 205 -31.17 -33.92 19.88
C ARG A 205 -29.71 -34.03 19.45
N GLY A 206 -29.23 -33.08 18.67
CA GLY A 206 -27.82 -32.74 18.57
C GLY A 206 -27.53 -31.71 19.65
N SER A 207 -26.64 -32.05 20.57
CA SER A 207 -26.03 -31.14 21.53
C SER A 207 -25.39 -29.96 20.80
N ASP A 208 -26.01 -28.78 20.89
CA ASP A 208 -25.37 -27.49 20.60
C ASP A 208 -24.39 -27.17 21.75
N GLU A 209 -23.31 -27.93 21.79
CA GLU A 209 -22.03 -27.52 22.36
C GLU A 209 -21.03 -27.54 21.20
N VAL A 210 -21.12 -26.53 20.34
CA VAL A 210 -20.01 -26.21 19.45
C VAL A 210 -19.29 -25.05 20.11
N ASP A 211 -18.21 -25.41 20.78
CA ASP A 211 -17.15 -24.52 21.25
C ASP A 211 -16.98 -23.35 20.29
N SER A 212 -17.21 -22.15 20.80
CA SER A 212 -16.80 -20.90 20.18
C SER A 212 -15.28 -20.78 20.28
N HIS A 213 -14.57 -21.63 19.55
CA HIS A 213 -13.19 -21.33 19.18
C HIS A 213 -13.24 -20.23 18.11
N ASP A 214 -12.68 -19.07 18.45
CA ASP A 214 -12.18 -18.11 17.47
C ASP A 214 -11.26 -18.86 16.49
N CYS A 215 -11.80 -19.31 15.36
CA CYS A 215 -10.97 -19.75 14.24
C CYS A 215 -10.43 -18.49 13.59
N ASP A 216 -9.30 -18.01 14.11
CA ASP A 216 -8.40 -17.04 13.46
C ASP A 216 -7.97 -17.69 12.14
N GLY A 217 -8.71 -17.43 11.07
CA GLY A 217 -8.45 -18.06 9.78
C GLY A 217 -7.33 -17.35 9.06
N ASP A 218 -6.47 -18.13 8.40
CA ASP A 218 -5.37 -17.66 7.55
C ASP A 218 -5.91 -17.08 6.23
N TYR A 219 -6.63 -15.96 6.29
CA TYR A 219 -7.23 -15.28 5.15
C TYR A 219 -7.28 -13.76 5.30
N LEU A 220 -7.54 -13.07 4.18
CA LEU A 220 -7.92 -11.66 4.12
C LEU A 220 -9.41 -11.52 3.83
N TRP A 221 -10.11 -10.67 4.57
CA TRP A 221 -11.52 -10.40 4.36
C TRP A 221 -11.71 -9.25 3.36
N LEU A 222 -12.15 -9.57 2.15
CA LEU A 222 -12.38 -8.62 1.05
C LEU A 222 -13.72 -7.85 1.17
N GLY A 223 -14.32 -7.88 2.36
CA GLY A 223 -15.52 -7.13 2.71
C GLY A 223 -16.85 -7.89 2.62
N PRO A 224 -17.95 -7.29 3.11
CA PRO A 224 -19.23 -7.97 3.20
C PRO A 224 -19.81 -8.27 1.81
N LYS A 225 -20.59 -9.33 1.68
CA LYS A 225 -21.47 -9.55 0.53
C LYS A 225 -22.92 -9.67 0.98
N GLY A 226 -23.84 -9.32 0.08
CA GLY A 226 -25.28 -9.52 0.27
C GLY A 226 -25.75 -10.97 0.08
N SER A 227 -24.86 -11.89 -0.33
CA SER A 227 -25.11 -13.32 -0.43
C SER A 227 -24.43 -14.08 0.71
N ALA A 228 -24.97 -15.24 1.08
CA ALA A 228 -24.67 -16.00 2.30
C ALA A 228 -23.25 -16.64 2.40
N GLY A 229 -22.26 -16.17 1.65
CA GLY A 229 -20.89 -16.71 1.65
C GLY A 229 -19.84 -15.73 2.19
N SER A 230 -18.76 -16.27 2.78
CA SER A 230 -17.58 -15.51 3.18
C SER A 230 -16.80 -15.00 1.95
N ASN A 231 -16.42 -13.73 1.93
CA ASN A 231 -15.62 -13.12 0.86
C ASN A 231 -14.15 -13.05 1.28
N ASN A 232 -13.54 -14.22 1.47
CA ASN A 232 -12.19 -14.36 2.01
C ASN A 232 -11.21 -14.72 0.88
N LEU A 233 -10.00 -14.19 0.94
CA LEU A 233 -8.87 -14.58 0.10
C LEU A 233 -7.87 -15.37 0.94
N TYR A 234 -7.59 -16.60 0.54
CA TYR A 234 -6.61 -17.47 1.19
C TYR A 234 -5.25 -17.40 0.47
N PRO A 235 -4.13 -17.64 1.15
CA PRO A 235 -2.82 -17.76 0.51
C PRO A 235 -2.82 -18.77 -0.65
N ASP A 236 -3.55 -19.89 -0.49
CA ASP A 236 -3.67 -20.96 -1.49
C ASP A 236 -4.32 -20.49 -2.80
N ASP A 237 -5.20 -19.48 -2.75
CA ASP A 237 -5.86 -18.91 -3.92
C ASP A 237 -4.84 -18.24 -4.86
N LEU A 238 -3.67 -17.83 -4.34
CA LEU A 238 -2.61 -17.17 -5.11
C LEU A 238 -1.59 -18.16 -5.68
N LEU A 239 -1.49 -19.39 -5.15
CA LEU A 239 -0.51 -20.38 -5.58
C LEU A 239 -0.56 -20.69 -7.08
N PRO A 240 -1.73 -20.77 -7.75
CA PRO A 240 -1.74 -21.03 -9.18
C PRO A 240 -0.99 -20.00 -10.02
N PHE A 241 -0.91 -18.77 -9.54
CA PHE A 241 -0.36 -17.61 -10.24
C PHE A 241 1.13 -17.40 -9.99
N THR A 242 1.71 -18.11 -9.01
CA THR A 242 3.17 -18.22 -8.80
C THR A 242 3.89 -18.99 -9.92
N ARG A 243 3.18 -19.41 -10.97
CA ARG A 243 3.80 -19.90 -12.22
C ARG A 243 4.45 -18.77 -13.03
N ARG A 244 4.06 -17.52 -12.75
CA ARG A 244 4.63 -16.30 -13.33
C ARG A 244 5.39 -15.55 -12.23
N PRO A 245 6.40 -14.73 -12.58
CA PRO A 245 7.06 -13.87 -11.60
C PRO A 245 6.04 -12.95 -10.92
N LEU A 246 6.01 -12.99 -9.59
CA LEU A 246 5.02 -12.31 -8.75
C LEU A 246 5.72 -11.49 -7.67
N PHE A 247 5.31 -10.23 -7.52
CA PHE A 247 5.66 -9.36 -6.41
C PHE A 247 4.39 -9.05 -5.61
N LEU A 248 4.29 -9.61 -4.41
CA LEU A 248 3.11 -9.53 -3.56
C LEU A 248 3.36 -8.58 -2.38
N ILE A 249 2.48 -7.60 -2.21
CA ILE A 249 2.43 -6.72 -1.04
C ILE A 249 1.12 -6.97 -0.30
N VAL A 250 1.21 -7.48 0.93
CA VAL A 250 0.05 -7.72 1.79
C VAL A 250 0.09 -6.77 2.98
N ASP A 251 -0.86 -5.85 3.00
CA ASP A 251 -1.07 -4.88 4.06
C ASP A 251 -2.29 -5.28 4.91
N SER A 252 -2.04 -5.97 6.01
CA SER A 252 -3.06 -6.61 6.84
C SER A 252 -2.57 -6.92 8.25
N ASP A 253 -3.49 -6.91 9.22
CA ASP A 253 -3.25 -7.48 10.55
C ASP A 253 -3.04 -9.00 10.54
N ASN A 254 -3.34 -9.66 9.41
CA ASN A 254 -3.10 -11.08 9.14
C ASN A 254 -2.13 -11.33 7.98
N SER A 255 -1.27 -10.36 7.65
CA SER A 255 -0.30 -10.47 6.54
C SER A 255 0.60 -11.72 6.66
N HIS A 256 0.95 -12.11 7.89
CA HIS A 256 1.82 -13.26 8.18
C HIS A 256 1.29 -14.60 7.67
N ALA A 257 -0.03 -14.78 7.53
CA ALA A 257 -0.62 -15.98 6.94
C ALA A 257 -0.11 -16.23 5.51
N PHE A 258 0.22 -15.16 4.78
CA PHE A 258 0.70 -15.24 3.39
C PHE A 258 2.17 -15.69 3.28
N LYS A 259 2.88 -15.87 4.41
CA LYS A 259 4.18 -16.57 4.41
C LYS A 259 4.04 -18.01 3.90
N ALA A 260 2.86 -18.61 4.02
CA ALA A 260 2.56 -19.95 3.50
C ALA A 260 2.76 -20.10 1.99
N ILE A 261 2.80 -18.99 1.22
CA ILE A 261 3.13 -19.03 -0.21
C ILE A 261 4.59 -19.43 -0.44
N HIS A 262 5.50 -18.98 0.45
CA HIS A 262 6.93 -19.21 0.30
C HIS A 262 7.28 -20.69 0.54
N GLY A 263 7.88 -21.32 -0.47
CA GLY A 263 8.14 -22.76 -0.52
C GLY A 263 6.99 -23.60 -1.08
N ALA A 264 5.80 -23.01 -1.28
CA ALA A 264 4.63 -23.67 -1.86
C ALA A 264 4.36 -23.27 -3.32
N GLU A 265 5.19 -22.40 -3.89
CA GLU A 265 5.03 -21.88 -5.24
C GLU A 265 5.03 -22.99 -6.31
N ARG A 266 4.34 -22.73 -7.44
CA ARG A 266 4.11 -23.69 -8.53
C ARG A 266 4.98 -23.45 -9.77
N GLY A 267 5.96 -22.55 -9.69
CA GLY A 267 6.94 -22.34 -10.76
C GLY A 267 8.06 -21.39 -10.37
N GLU A 268 7.72 -20.14 -10.10
CA GLU A 268 8.64 -19.06 -9.77
C GLU A 268 8.48 -18.69 -8.29
N THR A 269 9.59 -18.49 -7.58
CA THR A 269 9.56 -17.98 -6.20
C THR A 269 9.06 -16.54 -6.21
N ALA A 270 8.11 -16.23 -5.34
CA ALA A 270 7.50 -14.90 -5.27
C ALA A 270 8.32 -13.95 -4.35
N ALA A 271 8.32 -12.67 -4.67
CA ALA A 271 8.79 -11.61 -3.77
C ALA A 271 7.62 -11.16 -2.88
N LEU A 272 7.76 -11.24 -1.56
CA LEU A 272 6.70 -10.87 -0.61
C LEU A 272 7.16 -9.73 0.28
N LEU A 273 6.34 -8.69 0.38
CA LEU A 273 6.40 -7.67 1.44
C LEU A 273 5.12 -7.77 2.28
N LEU A 274 5.27 -8.00 3.58
CA LEU A 274 4.18 -8.23 4.52
C LEU A 274 4.20 -7.14 5.58
N SER A 275 3.08 -6.46 5.78
CA SER A 275 2.95 -5.42 6.81
C SER A 275 3.10 -5.97 8.23
N PRO A 276 3.32 -5.10 9.22
CA PRO A 276 3.10 -5.45 10.62
C PRO A 276 1.67 -5.93 10.88
N ARG A 277 1.47 -6.69 11.96
CA ARG A 277 0.15 -7.07 12.47
C ARG A 277 -0.54 -5.92 13.21
N LYS A 278 0.26 -5.04 13.81
CA LYS A 278 -0.21 -3.83 14.50
C LYS A 278 0.58 -2.61 14.05
N PRO A 279 -0.08 -1.47 13.83
CA PRO A 279 0.63 -0.23 13.58
C PRO A 279 1.27 0.30 14.87
N ALA A 280 2.32 1.08 14.75
CA ALA A 280 3.03 1.71 15.88
C ALA A 280 2.91 3.24 15.78
N PHE A 281 2.51 3.92 16.85
CA PHE A 281 2.48 5.39 16.87
C PHE A 281 2.86 5.91 18.24
N TRP A 282 3.60 7.02 18.26
CA TRP A 282 3.91 7.74 19.48
C TRP A 282 2.63 8.29 20.12
N GLY A 283 2.44 8.08 21.42
CA GLY A 283 1.29 8.62 22.16
C GLY A 283 -0.07 7.96 21.87
N SER A 284 -0.09 6.68 21.48
CA SER A 284 -1.28 5.88 21.08
C SER A 284 -2.46 5.87 22.08
N SER A 285 -2.32 6.43 23.29
CA SER A 285 -3.38 6.53 24.30
C SER A 285 -4.28 7.77 24.20
N SER A 286 -4.00 8.76 23.34
CA SER A 286 -4.79 10.00 23.28
C SER A 286 -5.03 10.64 21.90
N ALA A 287 -4.41 10.14 20.83
CA ALA A 287 -4.65 10.66 19.47
C ALA A 287 -5.76 9.83 18.79
N GLY A 288 -6.69 10.50 18.11
CA GLY A 288 -7.88 9.88 17.51
C GLY A 288 -7.59 8.71 16.55
N ASP A 289 -8.64 7.96 16.22
CA ASP A 289 -8.61 6.74 15.40
C ASP A 289 -7.59 6.79 14.24
N PRO A 290 -6.45 6.06 14.35
CA PRO A 290 -5.40 6.02 13.34
C PRO A 290 -5.91 5.54 11.98
N SER A 291 -7.05 4.83 11.94
CA SER A 291 -7.68 4.31 10.72
C SER A 291 -8.13 5.41 9.75
N LYS A 292 -8.15 6.68 10.18
CA LYS A 292 -8.57 7.83 9.36
C LYS A 292 -7.49 8.30 8.38
N ASN A 293 -6.23 7.91 8.55
CA ASN A 293 -5.11 8.41 7.74
C ASN A 293 -4.58 7.39 6.72
N GLY A 294 -5.30 6.28 6.53
CA GLY A 294 -4.85 5.13 5.73
C GLY A 294 -3.88 4.25 6.49
N SER A 295 -3.39 3.19 5.84
CA SER A 295 -2.41 2.29 6.44
C SER A 295 -1.06 2.95 6.63
N GLN A 296 -0.48 2.73 7.82
CA GLN A 296 0.89 3.13 8.13
C GLN A 296 1.90 2.45 7.21
N PHE A 297 1.73 1.15 6.96
CA PHE A 297 2.68 0.39 6.13
C PHE A 297 2.67 0.93 4.69
N THR A 298 1.49 1.13 4.12
CA THR A 298 1.35 1.75 2.81
C THR A 298 1.95 3.16 2.79
N LEU A 299 1.71 3.97 3.82
CA LEU A 299 2.32 5.29 3.88
C LEU A 299 3.85 5.24 3.89
N PHE A 300 4.47 4.30 4.60
CA PHE A 300 5.93 4.10 4.53
C PHE A 300 6.41 3.76 3.12
N LEU A 301 5.67 2.91 2.40
CA LEU A 301 6.01 2.52 1.02
C LEU A 301 5.81 3.66 0.01
N THR A 302 4.90 4.60 0.27
CA THR A 302 4.54 5.65 -0.70
C THR A 302 5.11 7.03 -0.37
N ALA A 303 5.32 7.34 0.91
CA ALA A 303 5.85 8.61 1.42
C ALA A 303 6.64 8.39 2.73
N PRO A 304 7.87 7.83 2.65
CA PRO A 304 8.61 7.33 3.82
C PRO A 304 8.89 8.38 4.89
N LEU A 305 9.34 9.59 4.51
CA LEU A 305 9.64 10.65 5.49
C LEU A 305 8.38 11.09 6.24
N GLN A 306 7.25 11.21 5.54
CA GLN A 306 5.98 11.55 6.18
C GLN A 306 5.49 10.44 7.09
N ALA A 307 5.66 9.17 6.70
CA ALA A 307 5.36 8.03 7.54
C ALA A 307 6.19 8.05 8.84
N PHE A 308 7.48 8.41 8.72
CA PHE A 308 8.37 8.58 9.87
C PHE A 308 7.91 9.73 10.77
N CYS A 309 7.55 10.90 10.22
CA CYS A 309 7.00 12.00 11.01
C CYS A 309 5.71 11.58 11.74
N GLN A 310 4.80 10.87 11.06
CA GLN A 310 3.57 10.38 11.68
C GLN A 310 3.85 9.35 12.79
N LEU A 311 4.83 8.46 12.59
CA LEU A 311 5.26 7.46 13.59
C LEU A 311 5.64 8.15 14.91
N VAL A 312 6.38 9.27 14.84
CA VAL A 312 6.84 10.02 16.01
C VAL A 312 5.88 11.10 16.50
N GLY A 313 4.68 11.20 15.92
CA GLY A 313 3.63 12.15 16.32
C GLY A 313 3.82 13.58 15.82
N LEU A 314 4.69 13.81 14.82
CA LEU A 314 4.85 15.11 14.17
C LEU A 314 3.86 15.26 13.01
N THR A 315 3.21 16.42 12.90
CA THR A 315 2.46 16.77 11.69
C THR A 315 3.34 17.61 10.75
N CYS A 316 3.09 17.53 9.44
CA CYS A 316 3.89 18.28 8.46
C CYS A 316 3.80 19.80 8.66
N SER A 317 2.72 20.31 9.28
CA SER A 317 2.58 21.72 9.64
C SER A 317 3.43 22.15 10.85
N ASP A 318 3.87 21.20 11.67
CA ASP A 318 4.67 21.48 12.87
C ASP A 318 6.17 21.58 12.58
N ILE A 319 6.60 21.11 11.40
CA ILE A 319 8.01 21.01 11.03
C ILE A 319 8.38 22.20 10.15
N ASP A 320 9.44 22.90 10.56
CA ASP A 320 10.04 23.95 9.73
C ASP A 320 10.49 23.39 8.37
N LYS A 321 10.25 24.17 7.30
CA LYS A 321 10.49 23.72 5.92
C LYS A 321 11.96 23.36 5.68
N ASP A 322 12.90 24.09 6.27
CA ASP A 322 14.33 23.83 6.09
C ASP A 322 14.75 22.57 6.86
N VAL A 323 14.18 22.33 8.04
CA VAL A 323 14.36 21.08 8.80
C VAL A 323 13.81 19.89 8.00
N TYR A 324 12.63 20.04 7.40
CA TYR A 324 12.02 18.99 6.57
C TYR A 324 12.88 18.67 5.34
N ASN A 325 13.38 19.70 4.64
CA ASN A 325 14.26 19.51 3.48
C ASN A 325 15.56 18.81 3.88
N LYS A 326 16.16 19.21 5.00
CA LYS A 326 17.37 18.55 5.54
C LYS A 326 17.10 17.08 5.90
N ALA A 327 15.94 16.77 6.45
CA ALA A 327 15.52 15.39 6.73
C ALA A 327 15.35 14.57 5.45
N ASP A 328 14.80 15.15 4.36
CA ASP A 328 14.71 14.48 3.05
C ASP A 328 16.10 14.25 2.42
N GLU A 329 17.04 15.16 2.60
CA GLU A 329 18.44 14.99 2.17
C GLU A 329 19.13 13.84 2.94
N ILE A 330 18.95 13.77 4.27
CA ILE A 330 19.47 12.66 5.10
C ILE A 330 18.88 11.34 4.61
N LEU A 331 17.56 11.29 4.39
CA LEU A 331 16.89 10.08 3.92
C LEU A 331 17.36 9.66 2.51
N SER A 332 17.54 10.63 1.61
CA SER A 332 18.05 10.38 0.25
C SER A 332 19.49 9.86 0.27
N SER A 333 20.34 10.39 1.15
CA SER A 333 21.70 9.88 1.38
C SER A 333 21.68 8.44 1.91
N ALA A 334 20.82 8.16 2.89
CA ALA A 334 20.65 6.82 3.44
C ALA A 334 20.20 5.82 2.36
N PHE A 335 19.21 6.16 1.54
CA PHE A 335 18.74 5.30 0.46
C PHE A 335 19.83 5.03 -0.59
N SER A 336 20.63 6.04 -0.93
CA SER A 336 21.80 5.89 -1.80
C SER A 336 22.77 4.83 -1.25
N GLU A 337 23.11 4.93 0.04
CA GLU A 337 24.02 3.98 0.70
C GLU A 337 23.43 2.56 0.74
N TRP A 338 22.15 2.44 1.08
CA TRP A 338 21.46 1.16 1.23
C TRP A 338 21.28 0.47 -0.12
N GLU A 339 21.02 1.22 -1.19
CA GLU A 339 20.94 0.70 -2.55
C GLU A 339 22.28 0.11 -3.02
N ILE A 340 23.40 0.75 -2.67
CA ILE A 340 24.74 0.20 -2.93
C ILE A 340 24.93 -1.12 -2.19
N LYS A 341 24.54 -1.20 -0.92
CA LYS A 341 24.62 -2.44 -0.12
C LYS A 341 23.74 -3.55 -0.69
N LEU A 342 22.53 -3.22 -1.15
CA LEU A 342 21.62 -4.18 -1.80
C LEU A 342 22.18 -4.76 -3.10
N CYS A 343 22.87 -3.94 -3.90
CA CYS A 343 23.42 -4.37 -5.19
C CYS A 343 24.65 -5.30 -5.06
N LYS A 344 25.04 -5.71 -3.84
CA LYS A 344 26.12 -6.68 -3.66
C LYS A 344 25.65 -8.09 -4.08
N PRO A 345 26.30 -8.73 -5.07
CA PRO A 345 25.75 -9.91 -5.74
C PRO A 345 25.81 -11.21 -4.92
N TYR A 346 26.70 -11.32 -3.93
CA TYR A 346 26.97 -12.61 -3.26
C TYR A 346 26.00 -12.97 -2.12
N SER A 347 25.18 -12.01 -1.68
CA SER A 347 24.32 -12.16 -0.50
C SER A 347 22.84 -11.99 -0.79
N LEU A 348 22.48 -11.59 -2.02
CA LEU A 348 21.12 -11.27 -2.41
C LEU A 348 20.45 -12.47 -3.07
N ASP A 349 19.25 -12.82 -2.59
CA ASP A 349 18.42 -13.84 -3.23
C ASP A 349 18.12 -13.47 -4.70
N LEU A 350 18.05 -14.50 -5.56
CA LEU A 350 17.80 -14.32 -6.98
C LEU A 350 16.50 -13.55 -7.24
N VAL A 351 15.45 -13.76 -6.46
CA VAL A 351 14.16 -13.06 -6.62
C VAL A 351 14.34 -11.56 -6.51
N TRP A 352 15.04 -11.09 -5.46
CA TRP A 352 15.35 -9.67 -5.29
C TRP A 352 16.27 -9.16 -6.41
N ALA A 353 17.28 -9.95 -6.78
CA ALA A 353 18.18 -9.59 -7.87
C ALA A 353 17.44 -9.37 -9.21
N GLN A 354 16.42 -10.17 -9.51
CA GLN A 354 15.66 -10.05 -10.75
C GLN A 354 14.84 -8.75 -10.83
N VAL A 355 14.40 -8.21 -9.69
CA VAL A 355 13.48 -7.05 -9.63
C VAL A 355 14.19 -5.72 -9.32
N LEU A 356 15.37 -5.74 -8.71
CA LEU A 356 16.13 -4.52 -8.40
C LEU A 356 16.40 -3.61 -9.61
N PRO A 357 16.61 -4.08 -10.85
CA PRO A 357 16.80 -3.16 -11.97
C PRO A 357 15.56 -2.30 -12.29
N ASP A 358 14.36 -2.78 -11.94
CA ASP A 358 13.12 -2.02 -12.11
C ASP A 358 13.04 -0.86 -11.11
N PRO A 359 12.83 0.39 -11.57
CA PRO A 359 12.88 1.58 -10.71
C PRO A 359 11.75 1.61 -9.68
N PHE A 360 10.53 1.16 -10.02
CA PHE A 360 9.39 1.18 -9.10
C PHE A 360 9.57 0.13 -8.00
N LEU A 361 9.95 -1.09 -8.37
CA LEU A 361 10.15 -2.18 -7.40
C LEU A 361 11.36 -1.90 -6.50
N ARG A 362 12.47 -1.41 -7.06
CA ARG A 362 13.65 -1.00 -6.27
C ARG A 362 13.30 0.06 -5.23
N ARG A 363 12.52 1.07 -5.64
CA ARG A 363 12.02 2.11 -4.74
C ARG A 363 11.17 1.53 -3.60
N LEU A 364 10.25 0.63 -3.91
CA LEU A 364 9.42 -0.04 -2.89
C LEU A 364 10.28 -0.87 -1.91
N ILE A 365 11.30 -1.58 -2.40
CA ILE A 365 12.23 -2.36 -1.56
C ILE A 365 13.02 -1.44 -0.60
N LEU A 366 13.58 -0.33 -1.10
CA LEU A 366 14.29 0.64 -0.25
C LEU A 366 13.38 1.25 0.82
N ARG A 367 12.17 1.63 0.44
CA ARG A 367 11.17 2.18 1.38
C ARG A 367 10.66 1.14 2.37
N PHE A 368 10.60 -0.13 1.99
CA PHE A 368 10.34 -1.24 2.90
C PHE A 368 11.47 -1.42 3.93
N ILE A 369 12.74 -1.36 3.50
CA ILE A 369 13.90 -1.44 4.41
C ILE A 369 13.87 -0.30 5.42
N PHE A 370 13.51 0.91 4.96
CA PHE A 370 13.29 2.06 5.82
C PHE A 370 12.19 1.78 6.85
N CYS A 371 10.99 1.38 6.40
CA CYS A 371 9.87 1.01 7.26
C CYS A 371 10.28 0.02 8.35
N ARG A 372 10.93 -1.08 7.95
CA ARG A 372 11.37 -2.13 8.85
C ARG A 372 12.40 -1.63 9.86
N SER A 373 13.33 -0.78 9.44
CA SER A 373 14.39 -0.24 10.31
C SER A 373 13.84 0.80 11.29
N SER A 374 12.96 1.69 10.83
CA SER A 374 12.29 2.66 11.69
C SER A 374 11.45 1.98 12.77
N LEU A 375 10.62 1.00 12.39
CA LEU A 375 9.76 0.27 13.34
C LEU A 375 10.58 -0.60 14.30
N TYR A 376 11.65 -1.24 13.83
CA TYR A 376 12.55 -2.01 14.68
C TYR A 376 13.15 -1.16 15.82
N LEU A 377 13.66 0.02 15.50
CA LEU A 377 14.28 0.90 16.49
C LEU A 377 13.26 1.65 17.34
N PHE A 378 12.04 1.83 16.85
CA PHE A 378 10.94 2.47 17.59
C PHE A 378 10.31 1.54 18.64
N CYS A 379 10.24 0.22 18.39
CA CYS A 379 9.43 -0.73 19.18
C CYS A 379 10.17 -1.63 20.21
N LEU A 380 11.46 -1.43 20.54
CA LEU A 380 12.21 -2.33 21.46
C LEU A 380 11.96 -1.96 22.95
N ARG A 381 11.45 -2.80 23.89
CA ARG A 381 11.79 -4.21 24.25
C ARG A 381 10.61 -5.14 24.63
N GLU A 382 9.35 -4.68 24.70
CA GLU A 382 8.24 -5.49 25.27
C GLU A 382 7.16 -5.93 24.26
N ASP A 383 7.17 -5.34 23.06
CA ASP A 383 6.00 -5.35 22.16
C ASP A 383 6.01 -6.40 21.02
N GLY A 384 7.02 -7.28 20.95
CA GLY A 384 6.99 -8.49 20.12
C GLY A 384 7.05 -8.30 18.58
N GLU A 385 7.11 -9.41 17.84
CA GLU A 385 7.22 -9.43 16.36
C GLU A 385 6.02 -8.83 15.61
N GLU A 386 4.94 -8.48 16.32
CA GLU A 386 3.68 -8.02 15.75
C GLU A 386 3.73 -6.59 15.17
N TYR A 387 4.71 -5.79 15.55
CA TYR A 387 4.91 -4.42 15.03
C TYR A 387 5.91 -4.34 13.88
N LEU A 388 6.53 -5.47 13.50
CA LEU A 388 7.56 -5.48 12.48
C LEU A 388 7.01 -6.00 11.14
N PRO A 389 7.31 -5.32 10.02
CA PRO A 389 7.03 -5.87 8.71
C PRO A 389 8.02 -7.00 8.41
N ASP A 390 7.62 -7.93 7.55
CA ASP A 390 8.46 -9.04 7.12
C ASP A 390 8.51 -9.15 5.60
N CYS A 391 9.54 -9.82 5.09
CA CYS A 391 9.70 -10.10 3.67
C CYS A 391 10.21 -11.51 3.43
N LEU A 392 9.83 -12.08 2.28
CA LEU A 392 10.31 -13.37 1.80
C LEU A 392 10.66 -13.26 0.31
N PRO A 393 11.80 -13.79 -0.15
CA PRO A 393 12.92 -14.31 0.67
C PRO A 393 13.54 -13.25 1.59
N LYS A 394 14.31 -13.64 2.60
CA LYS A 394 14.94 -12.67 3.52
C LYS A 394 15.94 -11.78 2.78
N LEU A 395 15.92 -10.48 3.08
CA LEU A 395 16.92 -9.53 2.59
C LEU A 395 18.31 -9.77 3.23
N PRO A 396 19.42 -9.33 2.60
CA PRO A 396 20.76 -9.52 3.11
C PRO A 396 21.00 -8.84 4.47
N ASN A 397 21.91 -9.41 5.28
CA ASN A 397 22.28 -8.86 6.59
C ASN A 397 22.84 -7.42 6.52
N ASP A 398 23.43 -7.04 5.39
CA ASP A 398 23.94 -5.68 5.13
C ASP A 398 22.86 -4.59 5.23
N VAL A 399 21.59 -4.95 5.05
CA VAL A 399 20.41 -4.06 5.19
C VAL A 399 19.49 -4.50 6.32
N SER A 400 20.03 -5.29 7.27
CA SER A 400 19.31 -5.65 8.49
C SER A 400 19.08 -4.40 9.35
N PRO A 401 17.92 -4.25 10.00
CA PRO A 401 17.67 -3.21 11.00
C PRO A 401 18.71 -3.16 12.13
N SER A 402 19.35 -4.29 12.41
CA SER A 402 20.39 -4.40 13.43
C SER A 402 21.79 -3.96 12.97
N SER A 403 21.97 -3.62 11.69
CA SER A 403 23.27 -3.18 11.19
C SER A 403 23.58 -1.73 11.57
N GLU A 404 24.85 -1.43 11.83
CA GLU A 404 25.34 -0.10 12.21
C GLU A 404 24.91 0.98 11.21
N ALA A 405 24.96 0.69 9.90
CA ALA A 405 24.56 1.63 8.85
C ALA A 405 23.07 1.98 8.90
N MET A 406 22.18 1.00 9.13
CA MET A 406 20.75 1.31 9.28
C MET A 406 20.52 2.16 10.55
N GLN A 407 21.11 1.77 11.67
CA GLN A 407 20.93 2.45 12.95
C GLN A 407 21.46 3.88 12.92
N SER A 408 22.65 4.09 12.38
CA SER A 408 23.27 5.42 12.26
C SER A 408 22.40 6.36 11.41
N ASN A 409 21.89 5.88 10.27
CA ASN A 409 21.05 6.70 9.39
C ASN A 409 19.68 7.03 10.03
N ILE A 410 19.05 6.08 10.74
CA ILE A 410 17.81 6.36 11.49
C ILE A 410 18.09 7.33 12.67
N HIS A 411 19.21 7.17 13.37
CA HIS A 411 19.64 8.09 14.44
C HIS A 411 19.80 9.50 13.91
N GLN A 412 20.56 9.69 12.82
CA GLN A 412 20.75 11.00 12.19
C GLN A 412 19.43 11.66 11.77
N LEU A 413 18.51 10.89 11.19
CA LEU A 413 17.19 11.39 10.82
C LEU A 413 16.38 11.81 12.06
N SER A 414 16.38 10.99 13.10
CA SER A 414 15.65 11.26 14.35
C SER A 414 16.22 12.47 15.12
N GLU A 415 17.54 12.64 15.12
CA GLU A 415 18.22 13.82 15.68
C GLU A 415 17.88 15.09 14.90
N CYS A 416 17.89 15.01 13.57
CA CYS A 416 17.50 16.15 12.72
C CYS A 416 16.07 16.62 13.00
N LEU A 417 15.17 15.70 13.34
CA LEU A 417 13.78 15.99 13.68
C LEU A 417 13.55 16.22 15.19
N GLY A 418 14.59 16.13 16.03
CA GLY A 418 14.49 16.35 17.47
C GLY A 418 13.70 15.27 18.23
N VAL A 419 13.64 14.04 17.70
CA VAL A 419 12.83 12.91 18.21
C VAL A 419 13.65 11.65 18.49
N ALA A 420 14.97 11.76 18.61
CA ALA A 420 15.85 10.62 18.86
C ALA A 420 15.50 9.85 20.15
N SER A 421 14.95 10.54 21.16
CA SER A 421 14.48 9.94 22.41
C SER A 421 13.32 8.95 22.24
N HIS A 422 12.63 8.94 21.08
CA HIS A 422 11.57 7.97 20.78
C HIS A 422 12.12 6.64 20.25
N PHE A 423 13.43 6.55 19.99
CA PHE A 423 14.07 5.38 19.40
C PHE A 423 15.11 4.79 20.36
N ASN A 424 15.35 3.49 20.22
CA ASN A 424 16.37 2.78 20.98
C ASN A 424 17.59 2.50 20.10
N PHE A 425 18.72 3.12 20.43
CA PHE A 425 20.00 2.96 19.74
C PHE A 425 21.08 2.28 20.60
N ASP A 426 20.73 1.74 21.77
CA ASP A 426 21.66 1.12 22.73
C ASP A 426 22.27 -0.22 22.23
N ILE A 427 22.20 -0.49 20.93
CA ILE A 427 22.80 -1.63 20.23
C ILE A 427 24.18 -1.26 19.63
N LEU A 428 24.61 0.00 19.73
CA LEU A 428 25.93 0.48 19.27
C LEU A 428 27.09 0.04 20.17
#